data_AF-A0A3D9BBJ2-F1
#
_entry.id   AF-A0A3D9BBJ2-F1
#
_cell.length_a   1.000
_cell.length_b   1.000
_cell.length_c   1.000
_cell.angle_alpha   90.00
_cell.angle_beta   90.00
_cell.angle_gamma   90.00
#
_symmetry.space_group_name_H-M   'P 1'
#
loop_
_entity.id
_entity.type
_entity.pdbx_description
1 polymer ?
#
loop_
_entity_poly.entity_id
_entity_poly.type
_entity_poly.pdbx_seq_one_letter_code
_entity_poly.pdbx_strand_id
1 'polypeptide(L)'
;MMIVLKIILCSSLLLTVYYVFLQKEKMYGFNRFYLLFSLVFSYTVPFISIQSEAQKPLNRLQKTIEVTQQVMDITPKQESFNWMNLIWILYGIVTLIFLTRTIISYLKIKNLKGEKMIYQNQNIIITNEPISPFSFWNTIYLGKNYLIDNKIDSRIFLHEKSHLEQKHSIDIIIVEIIKAFTWFNPSVYFYKKAMITNHEFLADESVLKNDFTIKDYQNLILEEIISSQNYNLTHTFNFKNTKKRFIMMNTKKSKLADLKKVISIPVLMIAFGLFVQRTYATPIEKMIEKTQETISEPVKDQIIENNEENSNVFKNDALHNETENVAELLKKANTEKEVQDTIRPKEGKNTIVKQETSQSTTNETVKEEPTLLPQYPGGINELRNNISKSFDGNKVLVSKETYRTEINYTVLEDGNIADIKASGSNEAFNTEAINSFKKANENIVWKPAEKDGKQVRYRMRIPLTMSFQN
;
A
#
# COMPACT_ATOMS: atom_id res chain seq x y z
N MET A 1 2.80 -22.01 10.20
CA MET A 1 2.68 -21.48 8.82
C MET A 1 1.45 -20.60 8.61
N MET A 2 0.24 -21.04 8.97
CA MET A 2 -1.01 -20.27 8.76
C MET A 2 -1.02 -18.86 9.36
N ILE A 3 -0.48 -18.66 10.56
CA ILE A 3 -0.40 -17.35 11.23
C ILE A 3 0.46 -16.37 10.43
N VAL A 4 1.62 -16.81 9.94
CA VAL A 4 2.54 -15.96 9.16
C VAL A 4 1.87 -15.46 7.88
N LEU A 5 1.14 -16.34 7.19
CA LEU A 5 0.39 -15.97 5.98
C LEU A 5 -0.71 -14.93 6.31
N LYS A 6 -1.43 -15.11 7.42
CA LYS A 6 -2.42 -14.14 7.89
C LYS A 6 -1.80 -12.77 8.17
N ILE A 7 -0.63 -12.70 8.81
CA ILE A 7 0.09 -11.45 9.07
C ILE A 7 0.45 -10.75 7.75
N ILE A 8 1.00 -11.49 6.77
CA ILE A 8 1.39 -10.92 5.47
C ILE A 8 0.14 -10.39 4.74
N LEU A 9 -0.94 -11.17 4.66
CA LEU A 9 -2.16 -10.75 3.97
C LEU A 9 -2.84 -9.56 4.66
N CYS A 10 -2.96 -9.60 5.99
CA CYS A 10 -3.57 -8.53 6.78
C CYS A 10 -2.77 -7.22 6.66
N SER A 11 -1.44 -7.28 6.84
CA SER A 11 -0.56 -6.12 6.71
C SER A 11 -0.61 -5.51 5.31
N SER A 12 -0.64 -6.36 4.26
CA SER A 12 -0.73 -5.94 2.86
C SER A 12 -2.07 -5.25 2.53
N LEU A 13 -3.18 -5.83 3.02
CA LEU A 13 -4.52 -5.29 2.81
C LEU A 13 -4.65 -3.88 3.41
N LEU A 14 -4.27 -3.72 4.67
CA LEU A 14 -4.36 -2.44 5.37
C LEU A 14 -3.42 -1.38 4.78
N LEU A 15 -2.25 -1.80 4.30
CA LEU A 15 -1.32 -0.92 3.59
C LEU A 15 -1.88 -0.45 2.24
N THR A 16 -2.61 -1.31 1.53
CA THR A 16 -3.23 -0.96 0.25
C THR A 16 -4.29 0.12 0.44
N VAL A 17 -5.10 -0.01 1.49
CA VAL A 17 -6.09 1.01 1.88
C VAL A 17 -5.41 2.36 2.11
N TYR A 18 -4.24 2.37 2.79
CA TYR A 18 -3.46 3.58 2.95
C TYR A 18 -3.05 4.21 1.61
N TYR A 19 -2.40 3.45 0.72
CA TYR A 19 -1.90 4.00 -0.54
C TYR A 19 -2.99 4.49 -1.48
N VAL A 20 -4.13 3.78 -1.53
CA VAL A 20 -5.22 4.11 -2.44
C VAL A 20 -6.06 5.28 -1.92
N PHE A 21 -6.39 5.29 -0.63
CA PHE A 21 -7.37 6.22 -0.05
C PHE A 21 -6.76 7.32 0.81
N LEU A 22 -5.85 6.98 1.74
CA LEU A 22 -5.38 7.90 2.79
C LEU A 22 -4.18 8.76 2.36
N GLN A 23 -3.25 8.20 1.59
CA GLN A 23 -1.99 8.85 1.24
C GLN A 23 -2.21 10.16 0.44
N LYS A 24 -3.31 10.25 -0.31
CA LYS A 24 -3.65 11.39 -1.18
C LYS A 24 -4.29 12.55 -0.42
N GLU A 25 -4.61 12.37 0.87
CA GLU A 25 -5.35 13.33 1.66
C GLU A 25 -4.45 14.09 2.63
N LYS A 26 -4.73 15.40 2.80
CA LYS A 26 -4.03 16.27 3.76
C LYS A 26 -4.53 16.03 5.19
N MET A 27 -4.18 14.87 5.74
CA MET A 27 -4.52 14.41 7.09
C MET A 27 -3.35 13.67 7.74
N TYR A 28 -2.15 14.24 7.68
CA TYR A 28 -0.90 13.53 7.98
C TYR A 28 -0.81 12.96 9.40
N GLY A 29 -1.39 13.65 10.39
CA GLY A 29 -1.46 13.14 11.76
C GLY A 29 -2.30 11.86 11.86
N PHE A 30 -3.44 11.81 11.18
CA PHE A 30 -4.27 10.60 11.12
C PHE A 30 -3.57 9.48 10.34
N ASN A 31 -2.94 9.81 9.22
CA ASN A 31 -2.17 8.86 8.42
C ASN A 31 -1.03 8.22 9.23
N ARG A 32 -0.34 9.01 10.05
CA ARG A 32 0.70 8.51 10.97
C ARG A 32 0.12 7.48 11.95
N PHE A 33 -0.98 7.84 12.61
CA PHE A 33 -1.67 6.95 13.55
C PHE A 33 -2.13 5.67 12.86
N TYR A 34 -2.81 5.79 11.70
CA TYR A 34 -3.28 4.65 10.93
C TYR A 34 -2.13 3.71 10.55
N LEU A 35 -1.03 4.23 10.01
CA LEU A 35 0.11 3.41 9.58
C LEU A 35 0.74 2.63 10.75
N LEU A 36 0.92 3.27 11.90
CA LEU A 36 1.49 2.63 13.08
C LEU A 36 0.53 1.60 13.67
N PHE A 37 -0.73 2.00 13.84
CA PHE A 37 -1.78 1.14 14.40
C PHE A 37 -2.03 -0.07 13.49
N SER A 38 -2.22 0.12 12.18
CA SER A 38 -2.52 -0.96 11.25
C SER A 38 -1.37 -1.95 11.13
N LEU A 39 -0.12 -1.48 11.24
CA LEU A 39 1.04 -2.34 11.31
C LEU A 39 0.97 -3.22 12.56
N VAL A 40 0.89 -2.64 13.77
CA VAL A 40 0.81 -3.42 15.01
C VAL A 40 -0.41 -4.35 15.02
N PHE A 41 -1.57 -3.84 14.60
CA PHE A 41 -2.83 -4.57 14.50
C PHE A 41 -2.72 -5.82 13.62
N SER A 42 -2.07 -5.71 12.45
CA SER A 42 -1.91 -6.86 11.56
C SER A 42 -1.07 -8.00 12.15
N TYR A 43 -0.23 -7.69 13.15
CA TYR A 43 0.57 -8.66 13.87
C TYR A 43 -0.16 -9.22 15.08
N THR A 44 -1.06 -8.46 15.71
CA THR A 44 -1.79 -8.92 16.90
C THR A 44 -3.03 -9.74 16.56
N VAL A 45 -3.79 -9.37 15.51
CA VAL A 45 -5.08 -10.00 15.17
C VAL A 45 -4.99 -11.52 14.97
N PRO A 46 -4.00 -12.07 14.24
CA PRO A 46 -3.92 -13.51 14.02
C PRO A 46 -3.74 -14.36 15.29
N PHE A 47 -3.35 -13.77 16.42
CA PHE A 47 -3.19 -14.45 17.71
C PHE A 47 -4.46 -14.43 18.57
N ILE A 48 -5.45 -13.62 18.21
CA ILE A 48 -6.72 -13.57 18.92
C ILE A 48 -7.57 -14.76 18.46
N SER A 49 -8.01 -15.59 19.42
CA SER A 49 -8.84 -16.76 19.15
C SER A 49 -10.28 -16.53 19.61
N ILE A 50 -11.24 -16.71 18.70
CA ILE A 50 -12.67 -16.66 18.99
C ILE A 50 -13.22 -18.09 18.91
N GLN A 51 -13.95 -18.49 19.95
CA GLN A 51 -14.68 -19.75 19.95
C GLN A 51 -15.89 -19.61 19.03
N SER A 52 -15.95 -20.47 18.00
CA SER A 52 -17.11 -20.57 17.12
C SER A 52 -17.85 -21.85 17.46
N GLU A 53 -19.18 -21.77 17.56
CA GLU A 53 -20.02 -22.96 17.63
C GLU A 53 -19.69 -23.87 16.45
N ALA A 54 -19.42 -25.14 16.75
CA ALA A 54 -19.18 -26.13 15.72
C ALA A 54 -20.45 -26.25 14.87
N GLN A 55 -20.32 -26.09 13.56
CA GLN A 55 -21.39 -26.53 12.66
C GLN A 55 -21.59 -28.02 12.92
N LYS A 56 -22.82 -28.43 13.27
CA LYS A 56 -23.18 -29.85 13.35
C LYS A 56 -22.71 -30.50 12.05
N PRO A 57 -21.88 -31.56 12.10
CA PRO A 57 -21.48 -32.24 10.88
C PRO A 57 -22.76 -32.71 10.18
N LEU A 58 -22.96 -32.27 8.93
CA LEU A 58 -23.96 -32.84 8.07
C LEU A 58 -23.56 -34.32 7.93
N ASN A 59 -24.36 -35.23 8.50
CA ASN A 59 -24.13 -36.67 8.49
C ASN A 59 -23.95 -37.16 7.05
N ARG A 60 -22.72 -37.15 6.55
CA ARG A 60 -22.31 -37.99 5.43
C ARG A 60 -22.22 -39.39 6.01
N LEU A 61 -23.18 -40.23 5.66
CA LEU A 61 -23.12 -41.68 5.85
C LEU A 61 -21.90 -42.23 5.10
N GLN A 62 -20.72 -42.10 5.69
CA GLN A 62 -19.52 -42.82 5.27
C GLN A 62 -19.48 -44.10 6.10
N LYS A 63 -20.16 -45.13 5.61
CA LYS A 63 -19.97 -46.51 6.08
C LYS A 63 -18.57 -46.92 5.63
N THR A 64 -17.58 -46.73 6.48
CA THR A 64 -16.25 -47.31 6.28
C THR A 64 -16.17 -48.58 7.12
N ILE A 65 -15.99 -49.69 6.43
CA ILE A 65 -15.70 -51.00 6.97
C ILE A 65 -14.35 -50.91 7.68
N GLU A 66 -14.33 -51.20 8.98
CA GLU A 66 -13.11 -51.50 9.72
C GLU A 66 -12.54 -52.82 9.19
N VAL A 67 -11.38 -52.75 8.54
CA VAL A 67 -10.50 -53.90 8.38
C VAL A 67 -9.28 -53.62 9.26
N THR A 68 -9.23 -54.32 10.38
CA THR A 68 -8.10 -54.40 11.27
C THR A 68 -6.95 -55.11 10.56
N GLN A 69 -5.90 -54.38 10.22
CA GLN A 69 -4.57 -54.97 10.02
C GLN A 69 -3.62 -54.31 11.02
N GLN A 70 -3.39 -55.01 12.13
CA GLN A 70 -2.21 -54.79 12.94
C GLN A 70 -1.01 -55.38 12.20
N VAL A 71 -0.21 -54.52 11.60
CA VAL A 71 1.18 -54.82 11.28
C VAL A 71 2.01 -54.16 12.37
N MET A 72 2.66 -54.97 13.20
CA MET A 72 3.72 -54.52 14.09
C MET A 72 4.91 -54.10 13.23
N ASP A 73 5.01 -52.81 12.91
CA ASP A 73 6.24 -52.21 12.44
C ASP A 73 7.12 -51.88 13.64
N ILE A 74 8.06 -52.78 13.95
CA ILE A 74 9.18 -52.49 14.84
C ILE A 74 10.23 -51.78 13.97
N THR A 75 10.03 -50.51 13.67
CA THR A 75 11.07 -49.67 13.07
C THR A 75 11.97 -49.14 14.21
N PRO A 76 13.30 -49.25 14.11
CA PRO A 76 14.17 -48.62 15.10
C PRO A 76 13.93 -47.11 15.06
N LYS A 77 13.72 -46.50 16.24
CA LYS A 77 13.63 -45.06 16.43
C LYS A 77 14.99 -44.43 16.09
N GLN A 78 15.25 -44.24 14.80
CA GLN A 78 16.33 -43.37 14.37
C GLN A 78 15.94 -41.96 14.78
N GLU A 79 16.81 -41.29 15.53
CA GLU A 79 16.73 -39.84 15.72
C GLU A 79 16.91 -39.18 14.35
N SER A 80 15.81 -39.03 13.62
CA SER A 80 15.80 -38.30 12.36
C SER A 80 16.18 -36.86 12.67
N PHE A 81 17.18 -36.36 11.94
CA PHE A 81 17.61 -34.98 12.08
C PHE A 81 16.40 -34.05 11.91
N ASN A 82 16.10 -33.28 12.95
CA ASN A 82 14.92 -32.45 12.99
C ASN A 82 15.14 -31.18 12.15
N TRP A 83 14.77 -31.27 10.86
CA TRP A 83 14.82 -30.16 9.91
C TRP A 83 14.07 -28.91 10.39
N MET A 84 13.04 -29.05 11.24
CA MET A 84 12.34 -27.90 11.83
C MET A 84 13.24 -27.10 12.76
N ASN A 85 14.05 -27.78 13.59
CA ASN A 85 14.99 -27.09 14.48
C ASN A 85 16.05 -26.33 13.67
N LEU A 86 16.53 -26.89 12.57
CA LEU A 86 17.46 -26.20 11.67
C LEU A 86 16.85 -24.91 11.09
N ILE A 87 15.58 -24.94 10.67
CA ILE A 87 14.87 -23.76 10.17
C ILE A 87 14.75 -22.68 11.25
N TRP A 88 14.44 -23.04 12.49
CA TRP A 88 14.36 -22.09 13.61
C TRP A 88 15.72 -21.48 13.96
N ILE A 89 16.79 -22.28 13.94
CA ILE A 89 18.16 -21.79 14.16
C ILE A 89 18.54 -20.80 13.05
N LEU A 90 18.30 -21.16 11.78
CA LEU A 90 18.59 -20.29 10.64
C LEU A 90 17.79 -18.98 10.72
N TYR A 91 16.50 -19.06 11.05
CA TYR A 91 15.65 -17.88 11.26
C TYR A 91 16.19 -16.97 12.37
N GLY A 92 16.62 -17.55 13.50
CA GLY A 92 17.23 -16.83 14.61
C GLY A 92 18.52 -16.12 14.21
N ILE A 93 19.41 -16.79 13.47
CA ILE A 93 20.67 -16.21 12.98
C ILE A 93 20.40 -15.01 12.06
N VAL A 94 19.52 -15.16 11.07
CA VAL A 94 19.19 -14.07 10.14
C VAL A 94 18.59 -12.89 10.88
N THR A 95 17.65 -13.15 11.79
CA THR A 95 17.03 -12.10 12.63
C THR A 95 18.07 -11.37 13.47
N LEU A 96 19.01 -12.10 14.09
CA LEU A 96 20.09 -11.53 14.89
C LEU A 96 20.99 -10.61 14.05
N ILE A 97 21.34 -11.00 12.82
CA ILE A 97 22.14 -10.17 11.90
C ILE A 97 21.42 -8.85 11.59
N PHE A 98 20.11 -8.86 11.38
CA PHE A 98 19.34 -7.63 11.14
C PHE A 98 19.26 -6.75 12.39
N LEU A 99 19.11 -7.35 13.58
CA LEU A 99 19.10 -6.62 14.84
C LEU A 99 20.46 -5.98 15.13
N THR A 100 21.56 -6.72 14.99
CA THR A 100 22.91 -6.18 15.20
C THR A 100 23.22 -5.05 14.23
N ARG A 101 22.85 -5.19 12.95
CA ARG A 101 22.95 -4.10 11.96
C ARG A 101 22.19 -2.84 12.40
N THR A 102 20.99 -3.00 12.95
CA THR A 102 20.16 -1.89 13.44
C THR A 102 20.82 -1.20 14.64
N ILE A 103 21.37 -1.97 15.58
CA ILE A 103 22.11 -1.46 16.75
C ILE A 103 23.37 -0.71 16.31
N ILE A 104 24.16 -1.28 15.38
CA ILE A 104 25.35 -0.62 14.83
C ILE A 104 24.99 0.71 14.16
N SER A 105 23.88 0.76 13.41
CA SER A 105 23.40 2.00 12.78
C SER A 105 23.03 3.06 13.83
N TYR A 106 22.36 2.67 14.91
CA TYR A 106 22.04 3.58 16.02
C TYR A 106 23.31 4.12 16.70
N LEU A 107 24.27 3.23 17.01
CA LEU A 107 25.54 3.62 17.63
C LEU A 107 26.36 4.53 16.71
N LYS A 108 26.35 4.30 15.39
CA LYS A 108 27.02 5.15 14.41
C LYS A 108 26.52 6.59 14.49
N ILE A 109 25.19 6.80 14.56
CA ILE A 109 24.59 8.13 14.68
C ILE A 109 24.98 8.79 16.02
N LYS A 110 24.91 8.04 17.12
CA LYS A 110 25.28 8.56 18.45
C LYS A 110 26.76 8.94 18.56
N ASN A 111 27.63 8.23 17.84
CA ASN A 111 29.08 8.43 17.85
C ASN A 111 29.56 9.47 16.84
N LEU A 112 28.66 10.14 16.10
CA LEU A 112 29.05 11.23 15.21
C LEU A 112 29.72 12.35 16.02
N LYS A 113 30.94 12.68 15.63
CA LYS A 113 31.75 13.73 16.25
C LYS A 113 31.41 15.08 15.64
N GLY A 114 31.33 16.11 16.47
CA GLY A 114 31.05 17.47 16.04
C GLY A 114 31.04 18.45 17.20
N GLU A 115 31.01 19.74 16.87
CA GLU A 115 30.83 20.82 17.83
C GLU A 115 29.39 20.82 18.33
N LYS A 116 29.20 20.80 19.65
CA LYS A 116 27.87 20.83 20.26
C LYS A 116 27.46 22.28 20.45
N MET A 117 26.27 22.63 19.96
CA MET A 117 25.65 23.93 20.23
C MET A 117 24.18 23.75 20.63
N ILE A 118 23.66 24.71 21.36
CA ILE A 118 22.23 24.81 21.64
C ILE A 118 21.69 25.98 20.81
N TYR A 119 20.70 25.72 19.98
CA TYR A 119 20.05 26.74 19.16
C TYR A 119 18.55 26.62 19.31
N GLN A 120 17.90 27.73 19.71
CA GLN A 120 16.45 27.79 19.96
C GLN A 120 15.92 26.60 20.80
N ASN A 121 16.64 26.30 21.89
CA ASN A 121 16.31 25.22 22.84
C ASN A 121 16.35 23.79 22.26
N GLN A 122 17.09 23.59 21.17
CA GLN A 122 17.36 22.27 20.57
C GLN A 122 18.86 21.96 20.59
N ASN A 123 19.19 20.69 20.82
CA ASN A 123 20.58 20.22 20.76
C ASN A 123 20.99 20.07 19.30
N ILE A 124 22.10 20.68 18.92
CA ILE A 124 22.66 20.60 17.57
C ILE A 124 24.10 20.12 17.64
N ILE A 125 24.46 19.20 16.75
CA ILE A 125 25.84 18.76 16.51
C ILE A 125 26.25 19.21 15.11
N ILE A 126 27.25 20.08 15.05
CA ILE A 126 27.85 20.56 13.81
C ILE A 126 29.00 19.63 13.44
N THR A 127 28.89 18.96 12.31
CA THR A 127 29.94 18.08 11.81
C THR A 127 30.85 18.80 10.83
N ASN A 128 32.14 18.45 10.83
CA ASN A 128 33.09 18.95 9.84
C ASN A 128 32.87 18.34 8.45
N GLU A 129 32.20 17.19 8.37
CA GLU A 129 31.81 16.56 7.12
C GLU A 129 30.60 17.29 6.49
N PRO A 130 30.55 17.44 5.15
CA PRO A 130 29.45 18.09 4.44
C PRO A 130 28.25 17.13 4.34
N ILE A 131 27.64 16.83 5.49
CA ILE A 131 26.45 15.99 5.58
C ILE A 131 25.18 16.84 5.47
N SER A 132 24.18 16.30 4.77
CA SER A 132 22.83 16.86 4.73
C SER A 132 22.24 16.92 6.16
N PRO A 133 21.44 17.95 6.50
CA PRO A 133 20.82 18.06 7.79
C PRO A 133 19.90 16.87 8.06
N PHE A 134 19.96 16.33 9.27
CA PHE A 134 19.00 15.32 9.71
C PHE A 134 18.83 15.36 11.23
N SER A 135 17.69 14.85 11.68
CA SER A 135 17.34 14.82 13.09
C SER A 135 17.14 13.41 13.58
N PHE A 136 17.71 13.12 14.75
CA PHE A 136 17.56 11.82 15.38
C PHE A 136 17.43 11.91 16.89
N TRP A 137 16.41 11.23 17.43
CA TRP A 137 16.07 11.12 18.85
C TRP A 137 15.78 12.46 19.54
N ASN A 138 16.81 13.25 19.86
CA ASN A 138 16.69 14.56 20.50
C ASN A 138 17.79 15.54 20.05
N THR A 139 18.39 15.30 18.88
CA THR A 139 19.53 16.05 18.36
C THR A 139 19.39 16.27 16.86
N ILE A 140 19.68 17.49 16.41
CA ILE A 140 19.82 17.86 15.00
C ILE A 140 21.31 17.76 14.63
N TYR A 141 21.60 17.12 13.51
CA TYR A 141 22.95 16.99 12.95
C TYR A 141 23.01 17.79 11.66
N LEU A 142 24.04 18.62 11.49
CA LEU A 142 24.22 19.43 10.28
C LEU A 142 25.70 19.64 9.97
N GLY A 143 26.03 19.67 8.67
CA GLY A 143 27.35 20.04 8.22
C GLY A 143 27.66 21.52 8.46
N LYS A 144 28.95 21.84 8.63
CA LYS A 144 29.41 23.23 8.82
C LYS A 144 29.00 24.18 7.68
N ASN A 145 28.77 23.64 6.48
CA ASN A 145 28.28 24.38 5.31
C ASN A 145 26.86 24.96 5.45
N TYR A 146 26.09 24.53 6.46
CA TYR A 146 24.74 25.05 6.74
C TYR A 146 24.74 26.24 7.72
N LEU A 147 25.93 26.67 8.17
CA LEU A 147 26.09 27.84 9.04
C LEU A 147 26.59 29.01 8.20
N ILE A 148 25.72 30.00 8.02
CA ILE A 148 26.08 31.31 7.45
C ILE A 148 25.99 32.30 8.61
N ASP A 149 27.11 32.95 8.96
CA ASP A 149 27.20 33.86 10.12
C ASP A 149 26.69 33.28 11.44
N ASN A 150 27.04 32.01 11.72
CA ASN A 150 26.56 31.24 12.87
C ASN A 150 25.01 31.11 12.95
N LYS A 151 24.31 31.28 11.83
CA LYS A 151 22.87 31.07 11.72
C LYS A 151 22.56 29.94 10.74
N ILE A 152 21.51 29.19 11.07
CA ILE A 152 20.96 28.12 10.25
C ILE A 152 19.74 28.69 9.52
N ASP A 153 19.53 28.32 8.26
CA ASP A 153 18.30 28.66 7.56
C ASP A 153 17.08 28.19 8.38
N SER A 154 16.21 29.14 8.73
CA SER A 154 15.04 28.90 9.57
C SER A 154 14.12 27.79 9.06
N ARG A 155 14.03 27.61 7.73
CA ARG A 155 13.19 26.58 7.09
C ARG A 155 13.77 25.18 7.30
N ILE A 156 15.09 25.04 7.20
CA ILE A 156 15.81 23.80 7.52
C ILE A 156 15.66 23.49 9.00
N PHE A 157 15.98 24.47 9.86
CA PHE A 157 15.90 24.28 11.31
C PHE A 157 14.51 23.86 11.76
N LEU A 158 13.45 24.50 11.26
CA LEU A 158 12.07 24.20 11.62
C LEU A 158 11.62 22.83 11.11
N HIS A 159 12.04 22.42 9.91
CA HIS A 159 11.80 21.08 9.38
C HIS A 159 12.43 20.01 10.29
N GLU A 160 13.72 20.15 10.58
CA GLU A 160 14.48 19.25 11.43
C GLU A 160 13.93 19.20 12.87
N LYS A 161 13.63 20.37 13.44
CA LYS A 161 12.98 20.49 14.74
C LYS A 161 11.65 19.73 14.81
N SER A 162 10.84 19.78 13.75
CA SER A 162 9.57 19.04 13.71
C SER A 162 9.76 17.52 13.80
N HIS A 163 10.85 16.96 13.28
CA HIS A 163 11.13 15.52 13.45
C HIS A 163 11.38 15.15 14.91
N LEU A 164 12.03 16.03 15.67
CA LEU A 164 12.29 15.84 17.10
C LEU A 164 11.01 16.00 17.92
N GLU A 165 10.27 17.11 17.74
CA GLU A 165 9.05 17.40 18.49
C GLU A 165 7.98 16.33 18.29
N GLN A 166 7.87 15.81 17.06
CA GLN A 166 6.93 14.74 16.74
C GLN A 166 7.49 13.34 17.04
N LYS A 167 8.74 13.21 17.50
CA LYS A 167 9.40 11.94 17.85
C LYS A 167 9.41 10.93 16.70
N HIS A 168 9.64 11.38 15.46
CA HIS A 168 9.62 10.52 14.27
C HIS A 168 10.64 9.37 14.34
N SER A 169 11.74 9.54 15.07
CA SER A 169 12.73 8.47 15.27
C SER A 169 12.16 7.23 15.95
N ILE A 170 11.16 7.38 16.85
CA ILE A 170 10.53 6.25 17.55
C ILE A 170 9.79 5.37 16.56
N ASP A 171 8.96 5.96 15.70
CA ASP A 171 8.22 5.26 14.65
C ASP A 171 9.16 4.45 13.74
N ILE A 172 10.30 5.04 13.35
CA ILE A 172 11.30 4.38 12.51
C ILE A 172 11.98 3.21 13.25
N ILE A 173 12.29 3.36 14.54
CA ILE A 173 12.85 2.27 15.34
C ILE A 173 11.85 1.12 15.45
N ILE A 174 10.56 1.40 15.70
CA ILE A 174 9.51 0.38 15.79
C ILE A 174 9.43 -0.43 14.48
N VAL A 175 9.37 0.24 13.32
CA VAL A 175 9.28 -0.48 12.04
C VAL A 175 10.57 -1.23 11.70
N GLU A 176 11.74 -0.74 12.08
CA GLU A 176 13.01 -1.46 11.92
C GLU A 176 13.05 -2.75 12.76
N ILE A 177 12.58 -2.70 14.01
CA ILE A 177 12.48 -3.88 14.88
C ILE A 177 11.51 -4.90 14.26
N ILE A 178 10.29 -4.49 13.89
CA ILE A 178 9.31 -5.39 13.27
C ILE A 178 9.87 -6.00 11.98
N LYS A 179 10.53 -5.19 11.14
CA LYS A 179 11.17 -5.64 9.91
C LYS A 179 12.29 -6.65 10.18
N ALA A 180 13.05 -6.52 11.26
CA ALA A 180 14.09 -7.49 11.61
C ALA A 180 13.48 -8.88 11.92
N PHE A 181 12.38 -8.93 12.68
CA PHE A 181 11.68 -10.19 12.98
C PHE A 181 10.92 -10.76 11.78
N THR A 182 10.38 -9.90 10.90
CA THR A 182 9.66 -10.34 9.70
C THR A 182 10.32 -9.86 8.43
N TRP A 183 11.62 -10.13 8.31
CA TRP A 183 12.43 -9.73 7.17
C TRP A 183 11.92 -10.31 5.84
N PHE A 184 11.19 -11.42 5.90
CA PHE A 184 10.53 -12.06 4.76
C PHE A 184 9.19 -11.40 4.36
N ASN A 185 8.61 -10.51 5.19
CA ASN A 185 7.34 -9.83 4.88
C ASN A 185 7.60 -8.56 4.04
N PRO A 186 7.30 -8.56 2.73
CA PRO A 186 7.57 -7.41 1.87
C PRO A 186 6.76 -6.16 2.28
N SER A 187 5.58 -6.32 2.87
CA SER A 187 4.69 -5.21 3.22
C SER A 187 5.29 -4.28 4.28
N VAL A 188 6.14 -4.80 5.18
CA VAL A 188 6.80 -3.97 6.21
C VAL A 188 7.76 -2.94 5.58
N TYR A 189 8.42 -3.30 4.48
CA TYR A 189 9.31 -2.38 3.77
C TYR A 189 8.54 -1.20 3.16
N PHE A 190 7.33 -1.47 2.67
CA PHE A 190 6.43 -0.43 2.18
C PHE A 190 5.84 0.41 3.32
N TYR A 191 5.53 -0.18 4.48
CA TYR A 191 5.16 0.57 5.69
C TYR A 191 6.25 1.56 6.08
N LYS A 192 7.52 1.11 6.13
CA LYS A 192 8.65 2.01 6.41
C LYS A 192 8.67 3.19 5.45
N LYS A 193 8.55 2.93 4.14
CA LYS A 193 8.54 3.98 3.12
C LYS A 193 7.35 4.92 3.29
N ALA A 194 6.16 4.39 3.57
CA ALA A 194 4.95 5.17 3.81
C ALA A 194 5.07 6.07 5.05
N MET A 195 5.63 5.55 6.14
CA MET A 195 5.86 6.28 7.39
C MET A 195 6.84 7.43 7.17
N ILE A 196 8.00 7.17 6.55
CA ILE A 196 8.99 8.21 6.21
C ILE A 196 8.32 9.30 5.37
N THR A 197 7.65 8.95 4.26
CA THR A 197 6.96 9.94 3.42
C THR A 197 5.92 10.75 4.21
N ASN A 198 5.20 10.15 5.16
CA ASN A 198 4.23 10.87 5.98
C ASN A 198 4.90 11.78 7.02
N HIS A 199 6.03 11.37 7.59
CA HIS A 199 6.86 12.22 8.47
C HIS A 199 7.38 13.45 7.74
N GLU A 200 7.83 13.29 6.51
CA GLU A 200 8.23 14.43 5.64
C GLU A 200 7.06 15.39 5.44
N PHE A 201 5.84 14.89 5.19
CA PHE A 201 4.66 15.76 5.03
C PHE A 201 4.30 16.51 6.31
N LEU A 202 4.47 15.88 7.47
CA LEU A 202 4.26 16.51 8.77
C LEU A 202 5.30 17.60 9.04
N ALA A 203 6.57 17.35 8.70
CA ALA A 203 7.64 18.32 8.82
C ALA A 203 7.45 19.49 7.83
N ASP A 204 7.12 19.22 6.57
CA ASP A 204 6.80 20.23 5.56
C ASP A 204 5.62 21.12 6.01
N GLU A 205 4.57 20.52 6.60
CA GLU A 205 3.43 21.27 7.13
C GLU A 205 3.83 22.18 8.30
N SER A 206 4.77 21.76 9.15
CA SER A 206 5.25 22.59 10.26
C SER A 206 5.99 23.85 9.77
N VAL A 207 6.75 23.73 8.68
CA VAL A 207 7.44 24.85 8.04
C VAL A 207 6.43 25.83 7.45
N LEU A 208 5.48 25.34 6.66
CA LEU A 208 4.50 26.18 5.98
C LEU A 208 3.49 26.87 6.91
N LYS A 209 3.43 26.49 8.20
CA LYS A 209 2.66 27.19 9.24
C LYS A 209 3.36 28.47 9.76
N ASN A 210 4.64 28.68 9.44
CA ASN A 210 5.43 29.82 9.92
C ASN A 210 5.62 30.88 8.81
N ASP A 211 4.57 31.14 8.03
CA ASP A 211 4.49 32.20 7.00
C ASP A 211 5.53 32.16 5.87
N PHE A 212 6.23 31.04 5.67
CA PHE A 212 7.11 30.85 4.51
C PHE A 212 6.32 30.57 3.23
N THR A 213 6.77 31.11 2.09
CA THR A 213 6.14 30.81 0.80
C THR A 213 6.45 29.38 0.38
N ILE A 214 5.45 28.70 -0.23
CA ILE A 214 5.62 27.33 -0.73
C ILE A 214 6.74 27.26 -1.77
N LYS A 215 6.87 28.27 -2.64
CA LYS A 215 7.86 28.29 -3.71
C LYS A 215 9.28 28.40 -3.17
N ASP A 216 9.52 29.31 -2.24
CA ASP A 216 10.85 29.49 -1.66
C ASP A 216 11.29 28.23 -0.91
N TYR A 217 10.36 27.57 -0.22
CA TYR A 217 10.65 26.31 0.45
C TYR A 217 10.92 25.15 -0.52
N GLN A 218 10.16 25.06 -1.62
CA GLN A 218 10.41 24.05 -2.66
C GLN A 218 11.77 24.24 -3.35
N ASN A 219 12.17 25.48 -3.61
CA ASN A 219 13.48 25.80 -4.16
C ASN A 219 14.60 25.38 -3.21
N LEU A 220 14.47 25.69 -1.91
CA LEU A 220 15.43 25.24 -0.90
C LEU A 220 15.58 23.72 -0.86
N ILE A 221 14.46 22.97 -0.88
CA ILE A 221 14.50 21.50 -0.91
C ILE A 221 15.19 21.00 -2.19
N LEU A 222 14.93 21.66 -3.32
CA LEU A 222 15.54 21.28 -4.60
C LEU A 222 17.05 21.55 -4.60
N GLU A 223 17.49 22.71 -4.09
CA GLU A 223 18.90 23.06 -3.91
C GLU A 223 19.60 22.03 -3.02
N GLU A 224 19.00 21.65 -1.88
CA GLU A 224 19.54 20.63 -0.97
C GLU A 224 19.76 19.27 -1.65
N ILE A 225 18.81 18.85 -2.49
CA ILE A 225 18.90 17.58 -3.23
C ILE A 225 19.97 17.64 -4.32
N ILE A 226 20.17 18.80 -4.95
CA ILE A 226 21.19 19.00 -5.99
C ILE A 226 22.59 19.06 -5.36
N SER A 227 22.77 19.79 -4.26
CA SER A 227 24.05 19.94 -3.56
C SER A 227 24.58 18.65 -2.94
N SER A 228 23.71 17.69 -2.64
CA SER A 228 24.08 16.37 -2.12
C SER A 228 24.48 15.35 -3.21
N GLN A 229 24.46 15.74 -4.50
CA GLN A 229 24.87 14.86 -5.62
C GLN A 229 26.38 14.91 -5.84
N ASN A 230 27.08 13.85 -5.45
CA ASN A 230 28.41 13.53 -5.94
C ASN A 230 28.36 12.09 -6.50
N TYR A 231 28.89 11.85 -7.72
CA TYR A 231 29.23 10.58 -8.40
C TYR A 231 28.52 10.25 -9.75
N ASN A 232 29.35 10.14 -10.80
CA ASN A 232 29.06 10.05 -12.25
C ASN A 232 28.59 8.68 -12.81
N LEU A 233 28.16 7.73 -11.97
CA LEU A 233 27.70 6.40 -12.44
C LEU A 233 26.41 5.92 -11.74
N THR A 234 25.61 6.83 -11.17
CA THR A 234 24.47 6.46 -10.30
C THR A 234 23.12 7.01 -10.78
N HIS A 235 22.07 6.19 -10.68
CA HIS A 235 20.68 6.68 -10.68
C HIS A 235 20.38 7.32 -9.30
N THR A 236 20.84 8.54 -9.09
CA THR A 236 20.60 9.26 -7.84
C THR A 236 19.69 10.45 -8.08
N PHE A 237 18.39 10.20 -7.96
CA PHE A 237 17.42 11.23 -7.63
C PHE A 237 16.27 10.53 -6.90
N ASN A 238 16.05 10.83 -5.61
CA ASN A 238 14.88 10.34 -4.86
C ASN A 238 13.60 11.08 -5.30
N PHE A 239 13.43 11.27 -6.62
CA PHE A 239 12.37 12.04 -7.27
C PHE A 239 10.99 11.63 -6.77
N LYS A 240 10.79 10.34 -6.50
CA LYS A 240 9.49 9.82 -6.08
C LYS A 240 9.05 10.38 -4.72
N ASN A 241 9.95 10.60 -3.75
CA ASN A 241 9.57 11.16 -2.45
C ASN A 241 9.42 12.69 -2.53
N THR A 242 10.39 13.38 -3.13
CA THR A 242 10.36 14.84 -3.29
C THR A 242 9.15 15.30 -4.12
N LYS A 243 8.84 14.60 -5.23
CA LYS A 243 7.64 14.87 -6.02
C LYS A 243 6.38 14.75 -5.16
N LYS A 244 6.29 13.73 -4.31
CA LYS A 244 5.15 13.55 -3.40
C LYS A 244 5.06 14.71 -2.40
N ARG A 245 6.18 15.14 -1.81
CA ARG A 245 6.24 16.32 -0.93
C ARG A 245 5.70 17.56 -1.63
N PHE A 246 6.16 17.85 -2.86
CA PHE A 246 5.73 19.02 -3.62
C PHE A 246 4.25 18.97 -4.01
N ILE A 247 3.73 17.80 -4.39
CA ILE A 247 2.31 17.61 -4.65
C ILE A 247 1.50 17.88 -3.38
N MET A 248 1.92 17.31 -2.23
CA MET A 248 1.17 17.43 -0.98
C MET A 248 1.22 18.84 -0.38
N MET A 249 2.33 19.58 -0.53
CA MET A 249 2.40 21.00 -0.13
C MET A 249 1.36 21.85 -0.87
N ASN A 250 1.18 21.61 -2.18
CA ASN A 250 0.24 22.33 -3.03
C ASN A 250 -1.21 21.81 -2.93
N THR A 251 -1.42 20.68 -2.26
CA THR A 251 -2.75 20.04 -2.16
C THR A 251 -3.58 20.66 -1.04
N LYS A 252 -4.85 20.94 -1.32
CA LYS A 252 -5.84 21.36 -0.33
C LYS A 252 -6.52 20.14 0.29
N LYS A 253 -6.96 20.27 1.55
CA LYS A 253 -7.74 19.23 2.23
C LYS A 253 -9.05 18.98 1.45
N SER A 254 -9.35 17.72 1.12
CA SER A 254 -10.61 17.35 0.46
C SER A 254 -11.80 17.46 1.43
N LYS A 255 -13.00 17.75 0.91
CA LYS A 255 -14.24 17.71 1.70
C LYS A 255 -14.56 16.30 2.19
N LEU A 256 -14.15 15.27 1.46
CA LEU A 256 -14.34 13.86 1.81
C LEU A 256 -13.24 13.31 2.72
N ALA A 257 -12.26 14.12 3.12
CA ALA A 257 -11.17 13.69 3.97
C ALA A 257 -11.69 13.07 5.28
N ASP A 258 -12.61 13.75 5.97
CA ASP A 258 -13.09 13.25 7.26
C ASP A 258 -13.98 12.01 7.11
N LEU A 259 -14.74 11.88 6.01
CA LEU A 259 -15.45 10.64 5.67
C LEU A 259 -14.49 9.47 5.45
N LYS A 260 -13.38 9.68 4.72
CA LYS A 260 -12.36 8.64 4.50
C LYS A 260 -11.71 8.17 5.80
N LYS A 261 -11.55 9.05 6.79
CA LYS A 261 -11.10 8.65 8.14
C LYS A 261 -12.09 7.69 8.78
N VAL A 262 -13.38 8.03 8.77
CA VAL A 262 -14.44 7.19 9.36
C VAL A 262 -14.51 5.83 8.65
N ILE A 263 -14.37 5.80 7.31
CA ILE A 263 -14.37 4.55 6.52
C ILE A 263 -13.19 3.62 6.87
N SER A 264 -12.08 4.12 7.41
CA SER A 264 -10.98 3.25 7.81
C SER A 264 -11.34 2.32 8.98
N ILE A 265 -12.31 2.69 9.82
CA ILE A 265 -12.77 1.90 10.97
C ILE A 265 -13.49 0.61 10.53
N PRO A 266 -14.53 0.64 9.68
CA PRO A 266 -15.15 -0.60 9.20
C PRO A 266 -14.18 -1.46 8.40
N VAL A 267 -13.21 -0.89 7.69
CA VAL A 267 -12.15 -1.65 7.03
C VAL A 267 -11.31 -2.44 8.05
N LEU A 268 -10.95 -1.84 9.18
CA LEU A 268 -10.25 -2.53 10.27
C LEU A 268 -11.13 -3.62 10.90
N MET A 269 -12.43 -3.39 11.07
CA MET A 269 -13.37 -4.40 11.58
C MET A 269 -13.54 -5.59 10.63
N ILE A 270 -13.61 -5.33 9.32
CA ILE A 270 -13.64 -6.38 8.30
C ILE A 270 -12.32 -7.17 8.34
N ALA A 271 -11.17 -6.48 8.39
CA ALA A 271 -9.88 -7.13 8.51
C ALA A 271 -9.78 -7.98 9.79
N PHE A 272 -10.31 -7.49 10.91
CA PHE A 272 -10.41 -8.27 12.16
C PHE A 272 -11.17 -9.58 11.92
N GLY A 273 -12.40 -9.51 11.41
CA GLY A 273 -13.24 -10.69 11.17
C GLY A 273 -12.64 -11.70 10.19
N LEU A 274 -11.88 -11.23 9.19
CA LEU A 274 -11.22 -12.07 8.19
C LEU A 274 -9.99 -12.81 8.73
N PHE A 275 -9.19 -12.16 9.58
CA PHE A 275 -7.87 -12.68 9.96
C PHE A 275 -7.80 -13.26 11.38
N VAL A 276 -8.80 -13.01 12.23
CA VAL A 276 -8.90 -13.60 13.56
C VAL A 276 -8.84 -15.14 13.51
N GLN A 277 -8.29 -15.77 14.53
CA GLN A 277 -8.25 -17.23 14.63
C GLN A 277 -9.60 -17.75 15.13
N ARG A 278 -10.18 -18.73 14.42
CA ARG A 278 -11.39 -19.44 14.88
C ARG A 278 -10.95 -20.78 15.45
N THR A 279 -11.32 -21.03 16.70
CA THR A 279 -11.13 -22.34 17.34
C THR A 279 -12.49 -22.97 17.52
N TYR A 280 -12.66 -24.20 17.02
CA TYR A 280 -13.88 -24.97 17.23
C TYR A 280 -13.79 -25.69 18.57
N ALA A 281 -14.87 -25.68 19.35
CA ALA A 281 -14.98 -26.55 20.50
C ALA A 281 -14.79 -28.00 20.03
N THR A 282 -13.87 -28.71 20.67
CA THR A 282 -13.68 -30.13 20.42
C THR A 282 -14.96 -30.85 20.84
N PRO A 283 -15.56 -31.72 19.99
CA PRO A 283 -16.69 -32.54 20.43
C PRO A 283 -16.30 -33.29 21.70
N ILE A 284 -17.22 -33.38 22.66
CA ILE A 284 -17.02 -34.05 23.95
C ILE A 284 -16.44 -35.47 23.76
N GLU A 285 -16.75 -36.14 22.64
CA GLU A 285 -16.19 -37.43 22.23
C GLU A 285 -14.65 -37.47 22.15
N LYS A 286 -13.98 -36.42 21.66
CA LYS A 286 -12.50 -36.36 21.63
C LYS A 286 -11.88 -36.10 23.00
N MET A 287 -12.64 -35.52 23.94
CA MET A 287 -12.19 -35.38 25.32
C MET A 287 -12.32 -36.71 26.07
N ILE A 288 -13.35 -37.51 25.77
CA ILE A 288 -13.51 -38.86 26.32
C ILE A 288 -12.42 -39.80 25.80
N GLU A 289 -12.11 -39.76 24.51
CA GLU A 289 -11.05 -40.58 23.88
C GLU A 289 -9.67 -40.26 24.46
N LYS A 290 -9.32 -38.97 24.60
CA LYS A 290 -8.05 -38.53 25.20
C LYS A 290 -7.97 -38.83 26.71
N THR A 291 -9.11 -38.86 27.40
CA THR A 291 -9.20 -39.24 28.82
C THR A 291 -9.08 -40.76 28.97
N GLN A 292 -9.63 -41.55 28.05
CA GLN A 292 -9.50 -43.01 28.05
C GLN A 292 -8.07 -43.47 27.70
N GLU A 293 -7.39 -42.84 26.73
CA GLU A 293 -5.97 -43.11 26.44
C GLU A 293 -5.04 -42.78 27.63
N THR A 294 -5.41 -41.82 28.47
CA THR A 294 -4.63 -41.43 29.66
C THR A 294 -4.92 -42.33 30.88
N ILE A 295 -5.99 -43.14 30.84
CA ILE A 295 -6.43 -44.01 31.96
C ILE A 295 -6.00 -45.48 31.77
N SER A 296 -5.60 -45.91 30.57
CA SER A 296 -5.03 -47.25 30.33
C SER A 296 -3.56 -47.36 30.78
N GLU A 297 -3.42 -47.80 32.05
CA GLU A 297 -2.24 -48.23 32.83
C GLU A 297 -1.60 -47.22 33.82
N PRO A 298 -1.47 -47.54 35.13
CA PRO A 298 -2.13 -48.57 35.95
C PRO A 298 -2.84 -47.98 37.20
N VAL A 299 -4.17 -48.07 37.25
CA VAL A 299 -4.93 -48.03 38.52
C VAL A 299 -5.98 -49.14 38.46
N LYS A 300 -5.52 -50.40 38.53
CA LYS A 300 -6.40 -51.57 38.64
C LYS A 300 -6.49 -52.14 40.06
N ASP A 301 -5.78 -51.55 41.02
CA ASP A 301 -5.69 -52.11 42.39
C ASP A 301 -6.34 -51.27 43.50
N GLN A 302 -7.15 -50.24 43.19
CA GLN A 302 -7.71 -49.36 44.24
C GLN A 302 -9.23 -49.13 44.21
N ILE A 303 -10.01 -49.83 43.37
CA ILE A 303 -11.46 -49.60 43.27
C ILE A 303 -12.32 -50.77 43.80
N ILE A 304 -11.73 -51.86 44.30
CA ILE A 304 -12.52 -53.00 44.80
C ILE A 304 -13.07 -52.80 46.23
N GLU A 305 -12.66 -51.79 47.01
CA GLU A 305 -13.00 -51.81 48.45
C GLU A 305 -13.98 -50.74 48.98
N ASN A 306 -14.48 -49.79 48.18
CA ASN A 306 -15.28 -48.68 48.74
C ASN A 306 -16.58 -48.36 47.97
N ASN A 307 -17.40 -49.35 47.65
CA ASN A 307 -18.79 -49.11 47.22
C ASN A 307 -19.74 -50.17 47.81
N GLU A 308 -19.91 -50.13 49.13
CA GLU A 308 -21.20 -50.45 49.75
C GLU A 308 -21.69 -49.21 50.51
N GLU A 309 -23.00 -48.98 50.47
CA GLU A 309 -23.75 -47.87 51.10
C GLU A 309 -23.71 -46.49 50.43
N ASN A 310 -24.51 -46.32 49.38
CA ASN A 310 -25.81 -45.64 49.54
C ASN A 310 -26.56 -45.56 48.21
N SER A 311 -27.57 -46.42 48.10
CA SER A 311 -28.63 -46.30 47.11
C SER A 311 -29.78 -45.52 47.72
N ASN A 312 -30.52 -44.85 46.83
CA ASN A 312 -31.91 -44.41 46.94
C ASN A 312 -32.12 -42.94 47.36
N VAL A 313 -32.62 -42.14 46.41
CA VAL A 313 -33.97 -41.56 46.50
C VAL A 313 -34.33 -40.87 45.16
N PHE A 314 -35.28 -41.51 44.46
CA PHE A 314 -36.35 -40.99 43.59
C PHE A 314 -36.05 -40.38 42.20
N LYS A 315 -36.42 -41.16 41.18
CA LYS A 315 -37.09 -40.70 39.95
C LYS A 315 -38.61 -40.62 40.20
N ASN A 316 -39.30 -39.68 39.55
CA ASN A 316 -40.33 -39.96 38.52
C ASN A 316 -41.19 -38.72 38.20
N ASP A 317 -41.29 -38.47 36.89
CA ASP A 317 -42.50 -38.19 36.09
C ASP A 317 -43.57 -37.18 36.55
N ALA A 318 -43.89 -36.21 35.69
CA ALA A 318 -45.10 -36.25 34.85
C ALA A 318 -45.44 -34.89 34.21
N LEU A 319 -46.01 -34.99 33.02
CA LEU A 319 -46.42 -33.98 32.04
C LEU A 319 -47.93 -33.71 32.14
N HIS A 320 -48.35 -32.44 32.02
CA HIS A 320 -49.64 -31.94 31.48
C HIS A 320 -49.64 -30.40 31.64
N ASN A 321 -50.38 -29.57 30.91
CA ASN A 321 -51.02 -29.51 29.59
C ASN A 321 -51.70 -28.11 29.56
N GLU A 322 -51.90 -27.54 28.37
CA GLU A 322 -52.96 -26.59 27.93
C GLU A 322 -52.38 -25.45 27.07
N THR A 323 -52.57 -25.48 25.73
CA THR A 323 -53.74 -24.96 24.95
C THR A 323 -53.88 -23.43 25.09
N GLU A 324 -54.16 -22.60 24.09
CA GLU A 324 -54.89 -22.79 22.84
C GLU A 324 -54.82 -21.49 21.99
N ASN A 325 -55.36 -21.59 20.77
CA ASN A 325 -55.77 -20.52 19.85
C ASN A 325 -54.77 -19.96 18.84
N VAL A 326 -54.63 -20.81 17.83
CA VAL A 326 -54.27 -20.62 16.43
C VAL A 326 -55.35 -19.83 15.68
N ALA A 327 -54.89 -19.01 14.73
CA ALA A 327 -55.57 -18.55 13.53
C ALA A 327 -56.94 -17.87 13.68
N GLU A 328 -57.03 -16.66 13.14
CA GLU A 328 -57.62 -16.44 11.81
C GLU A 328 -58.09 -14.99 11.74
N LEU A 329 -57.47 -14.26 10.82
CA LEU A 329 -58.04 -13.20 9.97
C LEU A 329 -56.82 -12.57 9.26
N LEU A 330 -56.19 -13.33 8.37
CA LEU A 330 -56.54 -13.35 6.95
C LEU A 330 -56.36 -11.99 6.28
N LYS A 331 -55.25 -11.85 5.55
CA LYS A 331 -55.23 -11.93 4.07
C LYS A 331 -53.77 -11.74 3.61
N LYS A 332 -53.13 -12.80 3.09
CA LYS A 332 -53.08 -13.18 1.66
C LYS A 332 -52.64 -12.01 0.77
N ALA A 333 -51.70 -12.12 -0.16
CA ALA A 333 -50.78 -13.17 -0.60
C ALA A 333 -49.89 -12.50 -1.68
N ASN A 334 -48.63 -12.95 -1.83
CA ASN A 334 -47.94 -13.34 -3.08
C ASN A 334 -48.35 -12.63 -4.40
N THR A 335 -47.49 -12.19 -5.34
CA THR A 335 -46.08 -12.45 -5.68
C THR A 335 -45.62 -11.47 -6.79
N GLU A 336 -44.30 -11.37 -6.96
CA GLU A 336 -43.53 -11.25 -8.23
C GLU A 336 -43.41 -9.95 -9.09
N LYS A 337 -42.13 -9.53 -9.19
CA LYS A 337 -41.26 -9.17 -10.35
C LYS A 337 -41.58 -8.03 -11.36
N GLU A 338 -40.51 -7.24 -11.52
CA GLU A 338 -39.88 -6.60 -12.71
C GLU A 338 -40.41 -5.31 -13.40
N VAL A 339 -39.57 -4.28 -13.30
CA VAL A 339 -38.91 -3.43 -14.36
C VAL A 339 -39.63 -2.22 -15.01
N GLN A 340 -38.93 -1.08 -14.85
CA GLN A 340 -38.67 0.10 -15.72
C GLN A 340 -39.45 1.44 -15.69
N ASP A 341 -38.62 2.48 -15.46
CA ASP A 341 -38.44 3.79 -16.12
C ASP A 341 -39.53 4.88 -16.18
N THR A 342 -39.19 6.08 -15.69
CA THR A 342 -39.12 7.35 -16.50
C THR A 342 -38.59 8.59 -15.71
N ILE A 343 -37.44 9.17 -16.14
CA ILE A 343 -37.19 10.58 -16.61
C ILE A 343 -37.59 11.76 -15.63
N ARG A 344 -36.79 12.77 -15.17
CA ARG A 344 -35.81 13.75 -15.79
C ARG A 344 -35.24 14.79 -14.74
N PRO A 345 -34.48 15.89 -15.07
CA PRO A 345 -33.07 16.12 -14.64
C PRO A 345 -32.76 17.46 -13.91
N LYS A 346 -31.50 17.68 -13.45
CA LYS A 346 -30.75 18.95 -13.65
C LYS A 346 -29.27 18.97 -13.18
N GLU A 347 -28.45 19.61 -14.02
CA GLU A 347 -27.31 20.52 -13.77
C GLU A 347 -25.95 20.02 -13.21
N GLY A 348 -25.03 19.72 -14.13
CA GLY A 348 -23.85 20.54 -14.47
C GLY A 348 -22.73 20.75 -13.44
N LYS A 349 -21.53 20.19 -13.72
CA LYS A 349 -20.24 20.93 -13.68
C LYS A 349 -19.03 20.13 -14.21
N ASN A 350 -18.20 20.87 -14.95
CA ASN A 350 -16.95 20.54 -15.62
C ASN A 350 -15.99 19.60 -14.85
N THR A 351 -15.52 18.55 -15.53
CA THR A 351 -14.40 17.71 -15.07
C THR A 351 -13.19 17.89 -15.99
N ILE A 352 -12.12 18.41 -15.41
CA ILE A 352 -10.77 18.50 -15.98
C ILE A 352 -10.17 17.09 -15.98
N VAL A 353 -9.92 16.51 -17.16
CA VAL A 353 -9.27 15.20 -17.31
C VAL A 353 -7.75 15.38 -17.32
N LYS A 354 -7.10 14.84 -16.28
CA LYS A 354 -5.65 14.65 -16.16
C LYS A 354 -5.21 13.44 -16.98
N GLN A 355 -4.20 13.64 -17.83
CA GLN A 355 -3.50 12.58 -18.57
C GLN A 355 -2.65 11.72 -17.64
N GLU A 356 -2.83 10.39 -17.72
CA GLU A 356 -1.88 9.39 -17.22
C GLU A 356 -1.36 8.58 -18.42
N THR A 357 -0.04 8.63 -18.63
CA THR A 357 0.67 7.87 -19.66
C THR A 357 1.19 6.57 -19.03
N SER A 358 0.68 5.43 -19.49
CA SER A 358 1.24 4.10 -19.23
C SER A 358 2.33 3.81 -20.26
N GLN A 359 3.50 3.33 -19.82
CA GLN A 359 4.53 2.78 -20.71
C GLN A 359 4.60 1.26 -20.49
N SER A 360 4.37 0.52 -21.58
CA SER A 360 4.76 -0.88 -21.75
C SER A 360 6.13 -0.90 -22.44
N THR A 361 7.01 -1.83 -22.06
CA THR A 361 8.33 -2.01 -22.68
C THR A 361 8.44 -3.42 -23.25
N THR A 362 8.75 -3.49 -24.55
CA THR A 362 9.35 -4.66 -25.21
C THR A 362 10.67 -4.18 -25.84
N ASN A 363 11.64 -5.09 -25.91
CA ASN A 363 13.08 -4.90 -26.07
C ASN A 363 13.61 -4.22 -27.36
N GLU A 364 14.84 -3.70 -27.22
CA GLU A 364 15.93 -3.52 -28.20
C GLU A 364 15.89 -2.39 -29.25
N THR A 365 16.63 -1.31 -28.97
CA THR A 365 17.88 -0.91 -29.67
C THR A 365 18.41 0.36 -29.01
N VAL A 366 19.70 0.38 -28.64
CA VAL A 366 20.37 1.55 -28.05
C VAL A 366 20.31 2.72 -29.03
N LYS A 367 19.40 3.66 -28.80
CA LYS A 367 19.37 4.96 -29.46
C LYS A 367 19.84 6.00 -28.46
N GLU A 368 21.06 6.47 -28.66
CA GLU A 368 21.63 7.62 -27.97
C GLU A 368 20.62 8.79 -27.98
N GLU A 369 20.35 9.34 -26.79
CA GLU A 369 19.31 10.36 -26.61
C GLU A 369 19.71 11.69 -27.28
N PRO A 370 18.79 12.37 -27.98
CA PRO A 370 19.07 13.66 -28.58
C PRO A 370 19.23 14.76 -27.53
N THR A 371 20.06 15.76 -27.83
CA THR A 371 20.30 16.95 -27.00
C THR A 371 19.05 17.84 -26.90
N LEU A 372 18.22 17.89 -27.95
CA LEU A 372 16.91 18.58 -27.95
C LEU A 372 15.83 17.70 -28.60
N LEU A 373 14.65 17.64 -27.98
CA LEU A 373 13.48 16.93 -28.51
C LEU A 373 12.70 17.77 -29.54
N PRO A 374 11.94 17.12 -30.45
CA PRO A 374 11.11 17.86 -31.41
C PRO A 374 10.04 18.71 -30.72
N GLN A 375 9.77 19.91 -31.25
CA GLN A 375 8.79 20.85 -30.70
C GLN A 375 7.77 21.26 -31.76
N TYR A 376 6.49 21.05 -31.45
CA TYR A 376 5.38 21.59 -32.23
C TYR A 376 5.29 23.12 -32.01
N PRO A 377 5.08 23.94 -33.05
CA PRO A 377 4.85 25.38 -32.89
C PRO A 377 3.65 25.67 -31.98
N GLY A 378 3.84 26.46 -30.92
CA GLY A 378 2.80 26.67 -29.89
C GLY A 378 2.74 25.58 -28.80
N GLY A 379 3.61 24.57 -28.89
CA GLY A 379 3.78 23.52 -27.89
C GLY A 379 2.72 22.43 -27.97
N ILE A 380 2.86 21.42 -27.10
CA ILE A 380 2.05 20.20 -27.16
C ILE A 380 0.56 20.44 -26.87
N ASN A 381 0.21 21.51 -26.14
CA ASN A 381 -1.17 21.86 -25.86
C ASN A 381 -1.89 22.38 -27.10
N GLU A 382 -1.19 23.14 -27.95
CA GLU A 382 -1.75 23.64 -29.20
C GLU A 382 -1.98 22.49 -30.20
N LEU A 383 -1.04 21.55 -30.28
CA LEU A 383 -1.23 20.31 -31.04
C LEU A 383 -2.50 19.56 -30.59
N ARG A 384 -2.69 19.39 -29.28
CA ARG A 384 -3.89 18.70 -28.75
C ARG A 384 -5.17 19.46 -29.09
N ASN A 385 -5.15 20.78 -29.01
CA ASN A 385 -6.28 21.63 -29.38
C ASN A 385 -6.63 21.47 -30.87
N ASN A 386 -5.63 21.47 -31.75
CA ASN A 386 -5.82 21.33 -33.19
C ASN A 386 -6.32 19.94 -33.58
N ILE A 387 -5.81 18.89 -32.93
CA ILE A 387 -6.35 17.52 -33.07
C ILE A 387 -7.81 17.47 -32.63
N SER A 388 -8.13 18.04 -31.47
CA SER A 388 -9.50 18.05 -30.95
C SER A 388 -10.48 18.80 -31.85
N LYS A 389 -10.08 19.94 -32.44
CA LYS A 389 -10.90 20.71 -33.37
C LYS A 389 -11.10 20.00 -34.72
N SER A 390 -10.12 19.18 -35.11
CA SER A 390 -10.13 18.48 -36.40
C SER A 390 -10.78 17.09 -36.34
N PHE A 391 -11.24 16.66 -35.17
CA PHE A 391 -11.81 15.34 -34.94
C PHE A 391 -13.30 15.29 -35.26
N ASP A 392 -13.68 14.41 -36.18
CA ASP A 392 -15.07 14.21 -36.58
C ASP A 392 -15.70 13.02 -35.84
N GLY A 393 -16.39 13.33 -34.73
CA GLY A 393 -17.06 12.33 -33.89
C GLY A 393 -18.14 11.51 -34.61
N ASN A 394 -18.72 12.02 -35.70
CA ASN A 394 -19.79 11.34 -36.43
C ASN A 394 -19.29 10.10 -37.20
N LYS A 395 -17.98 10.00 -37.45
CA LYS A 395 -17.35 8.87 -38.15
C LYS A 395 -17.02 7.69 -37.23
N VAL A 396 -17.25 7.84 -35.93
CA VAL A 396 -17.00 6.81 -34.93
C VAL A 396 -18.34 6.32 -34.40
N LEU A 397 -18.64 5.02 -34.56
CA LEU A 397 -19.84 4.41 -33.99
C LEU A 397 -19.78 4.52 -32.45
N VAL A 398 -20.54 5.47 -31.91
CA VAL A 398 -20.58 5.78 -30.47
C VAL A 398 -21.42 4.73 -29.75
N SER A 399 -20.75 3.70 -29.22
CA SER A 399 -21.37 2.65 -28.40
C SER A 399 -20.74 2.52 -27.01
N LYS A 400 -19.62 3.22 -26.76
CA LYS A 400 -18.93 3.28 -25.47
C LYS A 400 -18.70 4.73 -25.04
N GLU A 401 -18.75 4.98 -23.73
CA GLU A 401 -18.55 6.30 -23.14
C GLU A 401 -17.12 6.84 -23.31
N THR A 402 -16.12 6.01 -23.63
CA THR A 402 -14.71 6.44 -23.78
C THR A 402 -13.90 5.57 -24.74
N TYR A 403 -13.18 6.21 -25.66
CA TYR A 403 -12.24 5.58 -26.60
C TYR A 403 -10.81 6.04 -26.32
N ARG A 404 -9.85 5.14 -26.56
CA ARG A 404 -8.41 5.37 -26.34
C ARG A 404 -7.60 4.85 -27.53
N THR A 405 -6.59 5.61 -27.93
CA THR A 405 -5.60 5.21 -28.94
C THR A 405 -4.26 5.87 -28.66
N GLU A 406 -3.18 5.29 -29.16
CA GLU A 406 -1.84 5.88 -29.12
C GLU A 406 -1.37 6.13 -30.54
N ILE A 407 -1.11 7.40 -30.88
CA ILE A 407 -0.59 7.79 -32.20
C ILE A 407 0.93 7.80 -32.12
N ASN A 408 1.57 6.93 -32.89
CA ASN A 408 3.00 6.86 -33.10
C ASN A 408 3.34 7.57 -34.41
N TYR A 409 4.35 8.43 -34.42
CA TYR A 409 4.76 9.20 -35.59
C TYR A 409 6.25 9.55 -35.53
N THR A 410 6.86 9.88 -36.67
CA THR A 410 8.26 10.28 -36.76
C THR A 410 8.32 11.75 -37.19
N VAL A 411 9.03 12.59 -36.44
CA VAL A 411 9.43 13.93 -36.90
C VAL A 411 10.75 13.78 -37.66
N LEU A 412 10.77 14.23 -38.91
CA LEU A 412 11.92 14.20 -39.79
C LEU A 412 12.87 15.37 -39.49
N GLU A 413 14.05 15.34 -40.10
CA GLU A 413 15.10 16.36 -39.93
C GLU A 413 14.65 17.73 -40.43
N ASP A 414 13.78 17.78 -41.43
CA ASP A 414 13.18 18.99 -41.99
C ASP A 414 11.95 19.50 -41.19
N GLY A 415 11.57 18.81 -40.10
CA GLY A 415 10.40 19.17 -39.29
C GLY A 415 9.07 18.63 -39.82
N ASN A 416 9.04 17.89 -40.93
CA ASN A 416 7.83 17.24 -41.42
C ASN A 416 7.54 15.95 -40.63
N ILE A 417 6.29 15.47 -40.69
CA ILE A 417 5.89 14.22 -40.03
C ILE A 417 5.76 13.07 -41.04
N ALA A 418 6.29 11.91 -40.65
CA ALA A 418 6.12 10.63 -41.35
C ALA A 418 5.68 9.50 -40.38
N ASP A 419 5.44 8.30 -40.92
CA ASP A 419 5.20 7.05 -40.17
C ASP A 419 4.02 7.09 -39.16
N ILE A 420 2.95 7.83 -39.47
CA ILE A 420 1.80 7.99 -38.57
C ILE A 420 1.00 6.68 -38.46
N LYS A 421 0.91 6.10 -37.26
CA LYS A 421 0.15 4.88 -36.95
C LYS A 421 -0.59 5.02 -35.63
N ALA A 422 -1.77 4.43 -35.52
CA ALA A 422 -2.57 4.38 -34.28
C ALA A 422 -2.80 2.92 -33.83
N SER A 423 -2.76 2.65 -32.52
CA SER A 423 -2.78 1.28 -31.95
C SER A 423 -3.92 0.99 -30.95
N GLY A 424 -5.02 1.76 -30.99
CA GLY A 424 -6.18 1.57 -30.11
C GLY A 424 -7.05 0.35 -30.46
N SER A 425 -7.96 -0.02 -29.57
CA SER A 425 -8.84 -1.19 -29.74
C SER A 425 -10.05 -0.97 -30.68
N ASN A 426 -10.26 0.26 -31.17
CA ASN A 426 -11.36 0.61 -32.06
C ASN A 426 -10.81 1.19 -33.36
N GLU A 427 -11.06 0.50 -34.48
CA GLU A 427 -10.48 0.84 -35.79
C GLU A 427 -11.04 2.14 -36.38
N ALA A 428 -12.34 2.40 -36.23
CA ALA A 428 -12.96 3.64 -36.67
C ALA A 428 -12.36 4.86 -35.92
N PHE A 429 -12.20 4.72 -34.60
CA PHE A 429 -11.55 5.74 -33.77
C PHE A 429 -10.08 5.92 -34.12
N ASN A 430 -9.33 4.84 -34.39
CA ASN A 430 -7.94 4.92 -34.82
C ASN A 430 -7.80 5.67 -36.16
N THR A 431 -8.68 5.35 -37.11
CA THR A 431 -8.69 5.97 -38.44
C THR A 431 -8.97 7.46 -38.34
N GLU A 432 -9.99 7.84 -37.55
CA GLU A 432 -10.30 9.26 -37.36
C GLU A 432 -9.19 9.98 -36.59
N ALA A 433 -8.61 9.37 -35.55
CA ALA A 433 -7.49 9.96 -34.83
C ALA A 433 -6.27 10.24 -35.75
N ILE A 434 -5.98 9.35 -36.70
CA ILE A 434 -4.93 9.58 -37.72
C ILE A 434 -5.32 10.76 -38.62
N ASN A 435 -6.56 10.82 -39.09
CA ASN A 435 -7.03 11.91 -39.97
C ASN A 435 -6.96 13.27 -39.27
N SER A 436 -7.44 13.37 -38.03
CA SER A 436 -7.39 14.60 -37.24
C SER A 436 -5.95 15.01 -36.93
N PHE A 437 -5.07 14.04 -36.67
CA PHE A 437 -3.64 14.30 -36.47
C PHE A 437 -2.95 14.81 -37.74
N LYS A 438 -3.28 14.26 -38.91
CA LYS A 438 -2.76 14.77 -40.20
C LYS A 438 -3.21 16.21 -40.44
N LYS A 439 -4.50 16.51 -40.26
CA LYS A 439 -5.04 17.88 -40.39
C LYS A 439 -4.39 18.85 -39.41
N ALA A 440 -4.17 18.44 -38.16
CA ALA A 440 -3.51 19.27 -37.15
C ALA A 440 -2.03 19.59 -37.46
N ASN A 441 -1.41 18.84 -38.38
CA ASN A 441 -0.03 19.05 -38.83
C ASN A 441 0.04 19.51 -40.29
N GLU A 442 -1.09 19.83 -40.91
CA GLU A 442 -1.12 20.37 -42.27
C GLU A 442 -0.53 21.78 -42.27
N ASN A 443 0.47 22.01 -43.13
CA ASN A 443 1.22 23.26 -43.22
C ASN A 443 1.95 23.66 -41.91
N ILE A 444 2.25 22.70 -41.03
CA ILE A 444 3.02 22.93 -39.79
C ILE A 444 4.39 22.27 -39.88
N VAL A 445 5.44 23.09 -39.72
CA VAL A 445 6.83 22.61 -39.62
C VAL A 445 7.24 22.55 -38.16
N TRP A 446 7.65 21.38 -37.69
CA TRP A 446 8.15 21.18 -36.33
C TRP A 446 9.58 21.67 -36.21
N LYS A 447 9.97 22.11 -35.01
CA LYS A 447 11.40 22.14 -34.68
C LYS A 447 11.87 20.69 -34.54
N PRO A 448 12.81 20.19 -35.36
CA PRO A 448 13.26 18.81 -35.32
C PRO A 448 14.06 18.52 -34.04
N ALA A 449 14.33 17.24 -33.78
CA ALA A 449 15.27 16.89 -32.71
C ALA A 449 16.69 17.30 -33.11
N GLU A 450 17.50 17.66 -32.12
CA GLU A 450 18.91 18.03 -32.32
C GLU A 450 19.80 17.10 -31.53
N LYS A 451 20.89 16.63 -32.15
CA LYS A 451 21.95 15.90 -31.50
C LYS A 451 23.28 16.44 -31.96
N ASP A 452 24.10 16.90 -31.01
CA ASP A 452 25.44 17.44 -31.27
C ASP A 452 25.44 18.55 -32.35
N GLY A 453 24.43 19.42 -32.33
CA GLY A 453 24.27 20.51 -33.31
C GLY A 453 23.65 20.11 -34.65
N LYS A 454 23.31 18.83 -34.87
CA LYS A 454 22.71 18.32 -36.12
C LYS A 454 21.26 17.92 -35.91
N GLN A 455 20.42 18.24 -36.89
CA GLN A 455 19.02 17.82 -36.90
C GLN A 455 18.94 16.32 -37.16
N VAL A 456 18.14 15.61 -36.37
CA VAL A 456 17.99 14.15 -36.46
C VAL A 456 16.51 13.76 -36.46
N ARG A 457 16.17 12.70 -37.21
CA ARG A 457 14.82 12.12 -37.16
C ARG A 457 14.52 11.53 -35.77
N TYR A 458 13.31 11.74 -35.26
CA TYR A 458 12.93 11.26 -33.93
C TYR A 458 11.51 10.71 -33.89
N ARG A 459 11.33 9.54 -33.23
CA ARG A 459 10.03 8.88 -33.11
C ARG A 459 9.33 9.34 -31.84
N MET A 460 8.12 9.85 -32.00
CA MET A 460 7.26 10.38 -30.95
C MET A 460 6.02 9.50 -30.80
N ARG A 461 5.40 9.60 -29.62
CA ARG A 461 4.08 9.03 -29.35
C ARG A 461 3.20 10.02 -28.61
N ILE A 462 1.91 10.05 -28.94
CA ILE A 462 0.90 10.84 -28.24
C ILE A 462 -0.30 9.95 -27.89
N PRO A 463 -0.61 9.77 -26.60
CA PRO A 463 -1.84 9.10 -26.19
C PRO A 463 -3.05 10.04 -26.39
N LEU A 464 -4.09 9.54 -27.04
CA LEU A 464 -5.36 10.24 -27.26
C LEU A 464 -6.49 9.48 -26.55
N THR A 465 -7.30 10.21 -25.79
CA THR A 465 -8.50 9.68 -25.12
C THR A 465 -9.64 10.65 -25.33
N MET A 466 -10.79 10.15 -25.77
CA MET A 466 -12.00 10.95 -25.99
C MET A 466 -13.20 10.25 -25.35
N SER A 467 -14.04 11.04 -24.70
CA SER A 467 -15.31 10.60 -24.16
C SER A 467 -16.43 11.29 -24.93
N PHE A 468 -17.39 10.52 -25.42
CA PHE A 468 -18.55 11.04 -26.15
C PHE A 468 -19.74 11.02 -25.20
N GLN A 469 -20.39 12.16 -25.05
CA GLN A 469 -21.70 12.26 -24.40
C GLN A 469 -22.74 12.10 -25.50
N ASN A 470 -23.64 11.13 -25.35
CA ASN A 470 -24.80 10.98 -26.23
C ASN A 470 -25.75 12.18 -26.12
#